data_AF-A0A841ALU2-F1
#
_entry.id   AF-A0A841ALU2-F1
#
_cell.length_a   1.000
_cell.length_b   1.000
_cell.length_c   1.000
_cell.angle_alpha   90.00
_cell.angle_beta   90.00
_cell.angle_gamma   90.00
#
_symmetry.space_group_name_H-M   'P 1'
#
loop_
_entity.id
_entity.type
_entity.pdbx_description
1 polymer ?
#
loop_
_entity_poly.entity_id
_entity_poly.type
_entity_poly.pdbx_seq_one_letter_code
_entity_poly.pdbx_strand_id
1 'polypeptide(L)' 'MAALTDPCWAANTIFVAEINGALVGIDMSGPASGEEWTRDLHVLYVLAKHDGTDVGTALLNSA' A
#
# COMPACT_ATOMS: atom_id res chain seq x y z
N MET A 1 11.31 -4.39 -8.40
CA MET A 1 10.38 -4.00 -9.48
C MET A 1 9.35 -5.09 -9.81
N ALA A 2 9.65 -6.39 -9.64
CA ALA A 2 8.70 -7.47 -9.92
C ALA A 2 7.32 -7.31 -9.25
N ALA A 3 7.25 -6.89 -7.98
CA ALA A 3 5.96 -6.70 -7.30
C ALA A 3 4.99 -5.70 -7.98
N LEU A 4 5.50 -4.77 -8.80
CA LEU A 4 4.71 -3.75 -9.49
C LEU A 4 4.43 -4.08 -10.96
N THR A 5 5.26 -4.93 -11.57
CA THR A 5 5.27 -5.11 -13.04
C THR A 5 5.10 -6.56 -13.46
N ASP A 6 5.31 -7.50 -12.55
CA ASP A 6 5.14 -8.92 -12.83
C ASP A 6 3.65 -9.27 -12.81
N PRO A 7 3.12 -9.87 -13.89
CA PRO A 7 1.71 -10.27 -13.97
C PRO A 7 1.24 -11.16 -12.83
N CYS A 8 2.13 -11.91 -12.17
CA CYS A 8 1.73 -12.74 -11.03
C CYS A 8 1.20 -11.94 -9.84
N TRP A 9 1.49 -10.64 -9.75
CA TRP A 9 0.99 -9.73 -8.71
C TRP A 9 -0.12 -8.79 -9.17
N ALA A 10 -0.70 -9.03 -10.36
CA ALA A 10 -1.70 -8.13 -10.95
C ALA A 10 -2.99 -7.98 -10.12
N ALA A 11 -3.25 -8.91 -9.20
CA ALA A 11 -4.39 -8.85 -8.28
C ALA A 11 -4.14 -7.95 -7.05
N ASN A 12 -2.90 -7.47 -6.86
CA ASN A 12 -2.59 -6.56 -5.77
C ASN A 12 -3.10 -5.16 -6.09
N THR A 13 -3.59 -4.46 -5.07
CA THR A 13 -3.86 -3.03 -5.12
C THR A 13 -2.76 -2.28 -4.40
N ILE A 14 -2.44 -1.10 -4.92
CA ILE A 14 -1.36 -0.26 -4.45
C ILE A 14 -1.89 1.16 -4.37
N PHE A 15 -1.83 1.79 -3.20
CA PHE A 15 -2.02 3.22 -3.03
C PHE A 15 -0.70 3.87 -2.66
N VAL A 16 -0.58 5.13 -3.07
CA VAL A 16 0.58 5.97 -2.82
C VAL A 16 0.13 7.26 -2.16
N ALA A 17 0.90 7.71 -1.18
CA ALA A 17 0.71 9.01 -0.56
C ALA A 17 1.71 9.99 -1.18
N GLU A 18 1.20 11.10 -1.71
CA GLU A 18 2.01 12.17 -2.26
C GLU A 18 1.76 13.49 -1.51
N ILE A 19 2.84 14.19 -1.19
CA ILE A 19 2.81 15.52 -0.58
C ILE A 19 3.71 16.43 -1.41
N ASN A 20 3.16 17.52 -1.96
CA ASN A 20 3.87 18.45 -2.83
C ASN A 20 4.58 17.75 -4.02
N GLY A 21 3.94 16.71 -4.58
CA GLY A 21 4.48 15.92 -5.69
C GLY A 21 5.62 14.97 -5.32
N ALA A 22 5.94 14.83 -4.03
CA ALA A 22 6.88 13.83 -3.55
C ALA A 22 6.14 12.61 -3.00
N LEU A 23 6.55 11.42 -3.41
CA LEU A 23 6.09 10.16 -2.82
C LEU A 23 6.59 10.07 -1.36
N VAL A 24 5.65 9.96 -0.41
CA VAL A 24 5.94 9.91 1.03
C VAL A 24 5.52 8.62 1.70
N GLY A 25 4.73 7.79 1.02
CA GLY A 25 4.33 6.49 1.52
C GLY A 25 3.68 5.62 0.46
N ILE A 26 3.56 4.35 0.76
CA ILE A 26 2.96 3.32 -0.09
C ILE A 26 2.29 2.26 0.78
N ASP A 27 1.15 1.77 0.32
CA ASP A 27 0.58 0.51 0.78
C ASP A 27 0.45 -0.48 -0.38
N MET A 28 0.40 -1.76 -0.04
CA MET A 28 0.09 -2.82 -1.00
C MET A 28 -0.71 -3.90 -0.30
N SER A 29 -1.86 -4.23 -0.87
CA SER A 29 -2.72 -5.32 -0.40
C SER A 29 -3.04 -6.28 -1.54
N GLY A 30 -3.21 -7.56 -1.21
CA GLY A 30 -3.55 -8.62 -2.14
C GLY A 30 -4.76 -9.42 -1.65
N PRO A 31 -5.37 -10.27 -2.50
CA PRO A 31 -6.42 -11.19 -2.07
C PRO A 31 -5.93 -12.08 -0.91
N ALA A 32 -6.71 -12.18 0.16
CA ALA A 32 -6.39 -13.10 1.24
C ALA A 32 -6.67 -14.55 0.80
N SER A 33 -5.84 -15.48 1.25
CA SER A 33 -6.02 -16.89 0.91
C SER A 33 -7.24 -17.47 1.62
N GLY A 34 -8.25 -17.88 0.85
CA GLY A 34 -9.41 -18.61 1.37
C GLY A 34 -10.62 -17.75 1.76
N GLU A 35 -10.53 -16.43 1.64
CA GLU A 35 -11.64 -15.51 1.92
C GLU A 35 -11.73 -14.43 0.81
N GLU A 36 -12.74 -14.55 -0.05
CA GLU A 36 -12.91 -13.72 -1.26
C GLU A 36 -13.09 -12.22 -0.96
N TRP A 37 -13.54 -11.87 0.24
CA TRP A 37 -13.86 -10.49 0.66
C TRP A 37 -12.80 -9.88 1.57
N THR A 38 -11.72 -10.61 1.85
CA THR A 38 -10.66 -10.20 2.77
C THR A 38 -9.38 -9.95 1.97
N ARG A 39 -8.59 -8.97 2.39
CA ARG A 39 -7.32 -8.63 1.75
C ARG A 39 -6.19 -8.66 2.76
N ASP A 40 -5.06 -9.25 2.37
CA ASP A 40 -3.85 -9.27 3.17
C ASP A 40 -3.02 -8.02 2.87
N LEU A 41 -2.66 -7.27 3.91
CA LEU A 41 -1.72 -6.15 3.79
C LEU A 41 -0.29 -6.70 3.71
N HIS A 42 0.40 -6.43 2.61
CA HIS A 42 1.76 -6.91 2.36
C HIS A 42 2.82 -5.83 2.59
N VAL A 43 2.48 -4.56 2.30
CA VAL A 43 3.38 -3.42 2.44
C VAL A 43 2.62 -2.27 3.07
N LEU A 44 3.24 -1.62 4.07
CA LEU A 44 2.85 -0.29 4.53
C LEU A 44 4.12 0.43 4.96
N TYR A 45 4.52 1.44 4.20
CA TYR A 45 5.69 2.25 4.51
C TYR A 45 5.36 3.73 4.40
N VAL A 46 5.90 4.50 5.35
CA VAL A 46 5.89 5.96 5.35
C VAL A 46 7.32 6.42 5.61
N LEU A 47 7.74 7.50 4.93
CA LEU A 47 9.04 8.09 5.20
C LEU A 47 9.12 8.55 6.66
N ALA A 48 10.23 8.28 7.33
CA ALA A 48 10.41 8.59 8.76
C ALA A 48 10.15 10.06 9.13
N LYS A 49 10.39 11.00 8.19
CA LYS A 49 10.07 12.44 8.39
C LYS A 49 8.57 12.73 8.53
N HIS A 50 7.71 11.79 8.15
CA HIS A 50 6.26 11.81 8.29
C HIS A 50 5.77 10.78 9.34
N ASP A 51 6.68 10.22 10.14
CA ASP A 51 6.28 9.38 11.27
C ASP A 51 5.50 10.21 12.30
N GLY A 52 4.52 9.59 12.95
CA GLY A 52 3.58 10.28 13.84
C GLY A 52 2.59 11.22 13.14
N THR A 53 2.56 11.24 11.80
CA THR A 53 1.47 11.87 11.03
C THR A 53 0.40 10.85 10.65
N ASP A 54 -0.79 11.30 10.28
CA ASP A 54 -1.90 10.42 9.86
C ASP A 54 -1.70 9.78 8.48
N VAL A 55 -0.56 9.99 7.80
CA VAL A 55 -0.30 9.45 6.45
C VAL A 55 -0.41 7.92 6.42
N GLY A 56 0.13 7.22 7.43
CA GLY A 56 0.06 5.76 7.49
C GLY A 56 -1.37 5.26 7.68
N THR A 57 -2.13 5.93 8.55
CA THR A 57 -3.56 5.62 8.79
C THR A 57 -4.40 5.90 7.53
N ALA A 58 -4.12 7.01 6.84
CA ALA A 58 -4.82 7.36 5.60
C ALA A 58 -4.56 6.32 4.50
N LEU A 59 -3.32 5.87 4.35
CA LEU A 59 -2.98 4.78 3.43
C LEU A 59 -3.71 3.49 3.79
N LEU A 60 -3.62 3.06 5.05
CA LEU A 60 -4.26 1.82 5.51
C LEU A 60 -5.79 1.80 5.27
N ASN A 61 -6.45 2.95 5.40
CA ASN A 61 -7.88 3.08 5.18
C ASN A 61 -8.26 3.33 3.71
N SER A 62 -7.28 3.41 2.80
CA SER A 62 -7.52 3.52 1.36
C SER A 62 -7.64 2.14 0.68
N ALA A 63 -7.15 1.09 1.35
CA ALA A 63 -7.07 -0.30 0.88
C ALA A 63 -8.41 -1.02 0.69
#